data_AF-A0A814MN80-F1
#
_entry.id   AF-A0A814MN80-F1
#
_cell.length_a   1.000
_cell.length_b   1.000
_cell.length_c   1.000
_cell.angle_alpha   90.00
_cell.angle_beta   90.00
_cell.angle_gamma   90.00
#
_symmetry.space_group_name_H-M   'P 1'
#
loop_
_entity.id
_entity.type
_entity.pdbx_description
1 polymer ?
#
loop_
_entity_poly.entity_id
_entity_poly.type
_entity_poly.pdbx_seq_one_letter_code
_entity_poly.pdbx_strand_id
1 'polypeptide(L)'
;MATVNEPNSCSVCNKSSAKRFCIGCQKYFCLKDFKEHEQQLSMKFDAEIVTSHDELLNQIQKLEKSNYFSLDFLDQIEQWKKTTINKVEQAAEKVRHELIELIDKQGITITKQLKLITEEIRCCQEEETFVENDIDRIRKKINEIQQILKPFIQKDATKIIIVDDDQIDWNRFIYIRQHNSPLLRSANLNDNAKWIQNGFTIAGGDWGGSEMNQLYSPSGLRVDDDQTVYIADCNNHRIVEWKCGATIGRVVAGGNGEGNSLDQLNYPRDVIIDKENDSLIICDYNNKRVVRWPRQNGTNGETIISNIGCCGLTMDDNGFLYVVDCDKHEVIRYRMGKRQETVVAGGNGPGNRLDQLYQPTYVSVDRDHSVYVSDSINNRVMKWMKGAKEGIVVAGDQDEENSLTQLSNPGGIVVDQSGTVYVSDNGNHRIMRWSQGATHGSIIVGSNGRASQYNQLYDPIGLSFDREGNLYVSEYGNHRVQKFNIDRN
;
A
#
# COMPACT_ATOMS: atom_id res chain seq x y z
N MET A 1 -53.74 9.00 8.77
CA MET A 1 -53.07 7.72 8.41
C MET A 1 -51.90 7.53 9.37
N ALA A 2 -51.82 6.35 9.97
CA ALA A 2 -51.08 6.06 11.20
C ALA A 2 -49.56 6.31 11.10
N THR A 3 -49.02 7.03 12.08
CA THR A 3 -47.59 6.99 12.43
C THR A 3 -47.33 5.70 13.21
N VAL A 4 -46.63 4.74 12.61
CA VAL A 4 -46.12 3.57 13.35
C VAL A 4 -44.89 4.04 14.14
N ASN A 5 -45.11 4.32 15.43
CA ASN A 5 -44.07 4.43 16.44
C ASN A 5 -43.61 3.00 16.78
N GLU A 6 -42.41 2.59 16.41
CA GLU A 6 -41.76 1.45 17.07
C GLU A 6 -40.85 1.96 18.20
N PRO A 7 -41.05 1.52 19.45
CA PRO A 7 -40.26 1.98 20.57
C PRO A 7 -38.91 1.27 20.58
N ASN A 8 -37.84 2.07 20.64
CA ASN A 8 -36.48 1.64 20.99
C ASN A 8 -36.43 1.16 22.47
N SER A 9 -37.18 0.10 22.79
CA SER A 9 -37.18 -0.56 24.10
C SER A 9 -36.23 -1.74 24.11
N CYS A 10 -35.46 -1.88 25.18
CA CYS A 10 -34.50 -2.97 25.31
C CYS A 10 -35.22 -4.32 25.32
N SER A 11 -34.80 -5.25 24.47
CA SER A 11 -35.39 -6.58 24.35
C SER A 11 -35.23 -7.48 25.57
N VAL A 12 -34.51 -7.01 26.61
CA VAL A 12 -34.32 -7.73 27.87
C VAL A 12 -35.08 -7.03 29.00
N CYS A 13 -34.81 -5.75 29.25
CA CYS A 13 -35.44 -5.03 30.38
C CYS A 13 -36.64 -4.15 30.00
N ASN A 14 -37.05 -4.09 28.73
CA ASN A 14 -38.14 -3.28 28.18
C ASN A 14 -38.06 -1.77 28.47
N LYS A 15 -36.91 -1.26 28.94
CA LYS A 15 -36.69 0.17 29.14
C LYS A 15 -36.51 0.88 27.80
N SER A 16 -37.13 2.04 27.64
CA SER A 16 -37.09 2.93 26.46
C SER A 16 -35.71 3.58 26.18
N SER A 17 -34.65 3.04 26.77
CA SER A 17 -33.26 3.52 26.67
C SER A 17 -32.39 2.66 25.75
N ALA A 18 -32.98 1.84 24.87
CA ALA A 18 -32.20 0.99 23.99
C ALA A 18 -31.64 1.81 22.82
N LYS A 19 -30.32 1.88 22.72
CA LYS A 19 -29.61 2.63 21.67
C LYS A 19 -28.70 1.73 20.83
N ARG A 20 -28.56 0.45 21.20
CA ARG A 20 -27.65 -0.49 20.55
C ARG A 20 -28.44 -1.60 19.89
N PHE A 21 -28.29 -1.71 18.57
CA PHE A 21 -28.88 -2.76 17.77
C PHE A 21 -27.87 -3.91 17.61
N CYS A 22 -28.28 -5.14 17.90
CA CYS A 22 -27.50 -6.33 17.57
C CYS A 22 -27.91 -6.85 16.20
N ILE A 23 -26.99 -6.85 15.25
CA ILE A 23 -27.24 -7.33 13.88
C ILE A 23 -27.47 -8.86 13.88
N GLY A 24 -26.79 -9.60 14.75
CA GLY A 24 -26.87 -11.06 14.82
C GLY A 24 -28.25 -11.60 15.22
N CYS A 25 -28.97 -10.90 16.12
CA CYS A 25 -30.30 -11.32 16.55
C CYS A 25 -31.42 -10.31 16.20
N GLN A 26 -31.09 -9.24 15.48
CA GLN A 26 -31.97 -8.16 15.04
C GLN A 26 -32.80 -7.52 16.17
N LYS A 27 -32.19 -7.32 17.33
CA LYS A 27 -32.85 -6.78 18.55
C LYS A 27 -32.13 -5.57 19.12
N TYR A 28 -32.86 -4.72 19.84
CA TYR A 28 -32.34 -3.52 20.49
C TYR A 28 -32.07 -3.74 21.97
N PHE A 29 -30.95 -3.24 22.48
CA PHE A 29 -30.52 -3.43 23.86
C PHE A 29 -30.11 -2.10 24.52
N CYS A 30 -30.27 -2.03 25.84
CA CYS A 30 -29.62 -1.00 26.65
C CYS A 30 -28.13 -1.36 26.83
N LEU A 31 -27.30 -0.41 27.23
CA LEU A 31 -25.84 -0.61 27.33
C LEU A 31 -25.44 -1.79 28.23
N LYS A 32 -26.16 -2.00 29.35
CA LYS A 32 -25.88 -3.09 30.29
C LYS A 32 -26.21 -4.44 29.64
N ASP A 33 -27.45 -4.58 29.18
CA ASP A 33 -27.94 -5.85 28.63
C ASP A 33 -27.28 -6.21 27.29
N PHE A 34 -26.79 -5.20 26.53
CA PHE A 34 -26.01 -5.44 25.32
C PHE A 34 -24.67 -6.11 25.65
N LYS A 35 -23.98 -5.69 26.72
CA LYS A 35 -22.71 -6.31 27.14
C LYS A 35 -22.91 -7.75 27.62
N GLU A 36 -23.98 -8.01 28.36
CA GLU A 36 -24.34 -9.37 28.79
C GLU A 36 -24.71 -10.24 27.57
N HIS A 37 -25.45 -9.69 26.61
CA HIS A 37 -25.80 -10.38 25.36
C HIS A 37 -24.58 -10.66 24.47
N GLU A 38 -23.64 -9.72 24.37
CA GLU A 38 -22.37 -9.85 23.66
C GLU A 38 -21.51 -10.98 24.26
N GLN A 39 -21.42 -11.06 25.59
CA GLN A 39 -20.77 -12.18 26.29
C GLN A 39 -21.46 -13.51 25.99
N GLN A 40 -22.79 -13.57 25.98
CA GLN A 40 -23.53 -14.78 25.64
C GLN A 40 -23.31 -15.25 24.19
N LEU A 41 -23.22 -14.30 23.24
CA LEU A 41 -22.94 -14.62 21.84
C LEU A 41 -21.50 -15.12 21.64
N SER A 42 -20.53 -14.50 22.32
CA SER A 42 -19.14 -14.99 22.35
C SER A 42 -19.10 -16.42 22.89
N MET A 43 -19.72 -16.67 24.06
CA MET A 43 -19.77 -18.01 24.65
C MET A 43 -20.46 -19.04 23.76
N LYS A 44 -21.44 -18.63 22.93
CA LYS A 44 -22.14 -19.54 22.01
C LYS A 44 -21.29 -19.88 20.78
N PHE A 45 -20.58 -18.91 20.23
CA PHE A 45 -19.62 -19.13 19.13
C PHE A 45 -18.45 -19.99 19.61
N ASP A 46 -17.93 -19.70 20.80
CA ASP A 46 -16.90 -20.51 21.46
C ASP A 46 -17.41 -21.93 21.72
N ALA A 47 -18.67 -22.10 22.15
CA ALA A 47 -19.26 -23.42 22.37
C ALA A 47 -19.40 -24.26 21.09
N GLU A 48 -19.71 -23.67 19.93
CA GLU A 48 -19.80 -24.40 18.66
C GLU A 48 -18.43 -24.89 18.18
N ILE A 49 -17.38 -24.07 18.37
CA ILE A 49 -15.98 -24.43 18.07
C ILE A 49 -15.50 -25.51 19.05
N VAL A 50 -15.76 -25.34 20.35
CA VAL A 50 -15.39 -26.29 21.40
C VAL A 50 -16.12 -27.61 21.23
N THR A 51 -17.42 -27.61 20.92
CA THR A 51 -18.17 -28.85 20.66
C THR A 51 -17.60 -29.60 19.46
N SER A 52 -17.27 -28.89 18.37
CA SER A 52 -16.66 -29.49 17.18
C SER A 52 -15.25 -30.04 17.45
N HIS A 53 -14.46 -29.35 18.28
CA HIS A 53 -13.15 -29.80 18.74
C HIS A 53 -13.25 -31.04 19.63
N ASP A 54 -14.20 -31.07 20.56
CA ASP A 54 -14.40 -32.17 21.50
C ASP A 54 -14.95 -33.42 20.81
N GLU A 55 -15.78 -33.27 19.77
CA GLU A 55 -16.20 -34.37 18.90
C GLU A 55 -15.00 -34.99 18.15
N LEU A 56 -14.09 -34.15 17.66
CA LEU A 56 -12.90 -34.57 16.95
C LEU A 56 -11.89 -35.27 17.89
N LEU A 57 -11.71 -34.75 19.11
CA LEU A 57 -10.95 -35.39 20.19
C LEU A 57 -11.52 -36.75 20.58
N ASN A 58 -12.85 -36.87 20.70
CA ASN A 58 -13.50 -38.15 20.97
C ASN A 58 -13.31 -39.16 19.83
N GLN A 59 -13.22 -38.70 18.58
CA GLN A 59 -12.89 -39.56 17.44
C GLN A 59 -11.40 -39.98 17.46
N ILE A 60 -10.48 -39.05 17.76
CA ILE A 60 -9.04 -39.35 17.95
C ILE A 60 -8.86 -40.42 19.03
N GLN A 61 -9.49 -40.26 20.20
CA GLN A 61 -9.38 -41.21 21.32
C GLN A 61 -9.96 -42.60 21.01
N LYS A 62 -10.95 -42.68 20.11
CA LYS A 62 -11.49 -43.96 19.63
C LYS A 62 -10.55 -44.64 18.63
N LEU A 63 -9.89 -43.87 17.77
CA LEU A 63 -8.96 -44.36 16.75
C LEU A 63 -7.62 -44.80 17.35
N GLU A 64 -7.09 -44.09 18.35
CA GLU A 64 -5.89 -44.49 19.11
C GLU A 64 -6.04 -45.86 19.77
N LYS A 65 -7.25 -46.21 20.23
CA LYS A 65 -7.55 -47.55 20.79
C LYS A 65 -7.59 -48.67 19.73
N SER A 66 -7.65 -48.33 18.45
CA SER A 66 -7.76 -49.28 17.33
C SER A 66 -6.46 -49.50 16.53
N ASN A 67 -5.38 -48.78 16.87
CA ASN A 67 -4.02 -48.93 16.31
C ASN A 67 -3.90 -48.84 14.77
N TYR A 68 -4.81 -48.12 14.12
CA TYR A 68 -4.80 -47.85 12.68
C TYR A 68 -5.00 -46.34 12.46
N PHE A 69 -3.97 -45.64 11.97
CA PHE A 69 -4.10 -44.30 11.42
C PHE A 69 -4.26 -44.43 9.90
N SER A 70 -5.48 -44.20 9.38
CA SER A 70 -5.73 -44.17 7.93
C SER A 70 -5.34 -42.80 7.35
N LEU A 71 -4.84 -42.75 6.11
CA LEU A 71 -4.60 -41.49 5.37
C LEU A 71 -5.86 -40.60 5.33
N ASP A 72 -7.03 -41.22 5.25
CA ASP A 72 -8.35 -40.59 5.27
C ASP A 72 -8.60 -39.73 6.53
N PHE A 73 -7.98 -40.07 7.67
CA PHE A 73 -8.14 -39.31 8.92
C PHE A 73 -7.28 -38.04 8.97
N LEU A 74 -6.07 -38.08 8.39
CA LEU A 74 -5.22 -36.88 8.27
C LEU A 74 -5.83 -35.86 7.32
N ASP A 75 -6.43 -36.33 6.21
CA ASP A 75 -7.18 -35.49 5.28
C ASP A 75 -8.39 -34.83 5.96
N GLN A 76 -9.11 -35.55 6.83
CA GLN A 76 -10.23 -35.01 7.60
C GLN A 76 -9.79 -33.90 8.59
N ILE A 77 -8.64 -34.03 9.24
CA ILE A 77 -8.08 -33.00 10.14
C ILE A 77 -7.69 -31.76 9.36
N GLU A 78 -7.04 -31.93 8.20
CA GLU A 78 -6.61 -30.81 7.36
C GLU A 78 -7.82 -30.07 6.76
N GLN A 79 -8.82 -30.82 6.33
CA GLN A 79 -10.08 -30.27 5.83
C GLN A 79 -10.87 -29.54 6.93
N TRP A 80 -10.86 -30.06 8.16
CA TRP A 80 -11.44 -29.37 9.33
C TRP A 80 -10.71 -28.06 9.63
N LYS A 81 -9.37 -28.07 9.71
CA LYS A 81 -8.55 -26.85 9.92
C LYS A 81 -8.87 -25.78 8.88
N LYS A 82 -8.89 -26.17 7.60
CA LYS A 82 -9.19 -25.27 6.49
C LYS A 82 -10.60 -24.68 6.58
N THR A 83 -11.59 -25.50 6.97
CA THR A 83 -12.98 -25.07 7.12
C THR A 83 -13.17 -24.12 8.31
N THR A 84 -12.51 -24.39 9.43
CA THR A 84 -12.58 -23.55 10.64
C THR A 84 -11.88 -22.20 10.41
N ILE A 85 -10.70 -22.19 9.80
CA ILE A 85 -9.98 -20.96 9.43
C ILE A 85 -10.85 -20.09 8.50
N ASN A 86 -11.42 -20.68 7.45
CA ASN A 86 -12.27 -19.95 6.50
C ASN A 86 -13.52 -19.34 7.17
N LYS A 87 -14.14 -20.03 8.14
CA LYS A 87 -15.27 -19.47 8.91
C LYS A 87 -14.86 -18.27 9.76
N VAL A 88 -13.68 -18.31 10.38
CA VAL A 88 -13.14 -17.20 11.17
C VAL A 88 -12.78 -16.01 10.28
N GLU A 89 -12.14 -16.27 9.13
CA GLU A 89 -11.82 -15.24 8.13
C GLU A 89 -13.09 -14.58 7.58
N GLN A 90 -14.13 -15.33 7.22
CA GLN A 90 -15.39 -14.76 6.74
C GLN A 90 -16.09 -13.90 7.80
N ALA A 91 -16.03 -14.30 9.08
CA ALA A 91 -16.59 -13.52 10.17
C ALA A 91 -15.79 -12.22 10.40
N ALA A 92 -14.46 -12.29 10.36
CA ALA A 92 -13.58 -11.13 10.46
C ALA A 92 -13.80 -10.16 9.30
N GLU A 93 -13.89 -10.65 8.06
CA GLU A 93 -14.08 -9.83 6.87
C GLU A 93 -15.45 -9.16 6.85
N LYS A 94 -16.50 -9.85 7.32
CA LYS A 94 -17.83 -9.25 7.45
C LYS A 94 -17.83 -8.10 8.45
N VAL A 95 -17.23 -8.30 9.63
CA VAL A 95 -17.10 -7.25 10.65
C VAL A 95 -16.25 -6.09 10.12
N ARG A 96 -15.17 -6.38 9.39
CA ARG A 96 -14.30 -5.40 8.75
C ARG A 96 -15.07 -4.56 7.73
N HIS A 97 -15.88 -5.19 6.89
CA HIS A 97 -16.69 -4.51 5.88
C HIS A 97 -17.75 -3.59 6.51
N GLU A 98 -18.46 -4.07 7.54
CA GLU A 98 -19.45 -3.28 8.28
C GLU A 98 -18.80 -2.07 8.99
N LEU A 99 -17.57 -2.23 9.51
CA LEU A 99 -16.79 -1.14 10.09
C LEU A 99 -16.37 -0.11 9.03
N ILE A 100 -15.91 -0.55 7.86
CA ILE A 100 -15.52 0.34 6.75
C ILE A 100 -16.73 1.15 6.28
N GLU A 101 -17.89 0.53 6.05
CA GLU A 101 -19.11 1.26 5.66
C GLU A 101 -19.52 2.30 6.71
N LEU A 102 -19.42 1.96 8.00
CA LEU A 102 -19.73 2.89 9.08
C LEU A 102 -18.75 4.07 9.11
N ILE A 103 -17.46 3.80 8.92
CA ILE A 103 -16.39 4.81 8.86
C ILE A 103 -16.57 5.71 7.65
N ASP A 104 -16.85 5.16 6.46
CA ASP A 104 -17.03 5.93 5.23
C ASP A 104 -18.26 6.83 5.32
N LYS A 105 -19.39 6.31 5.81
CA LYS A 105 -20.63 7.08 5.98
C LYS A 105 -20.45 8.26 6.95
N GLN A 106 -19.75 8.04 8.06
CA GLN A 106 -19.46 9.10 9.01
C GLN A 106 -18.36 10.05 8.53
N GLY A 107 -17.34 9.56 7.82
CA GLY A 107 -16.28 10.34 7.20
C GLY A 107 -16.80 11.33 6.15
N ILE A 108 -17.74 10.90 5.30
CA ILE A 108 -18.43 11.77 4.33
C ILE A 108 -19.21 12.88 5.06
N THR A 109 -19.90 12.52 6.14
CA THR A 109 -20.71 13.47 6.92
C THR A 109 -19.83 14.53 7.59
N ILE A 110 -18.71 14.12 8.20
CA ILE A 110 -17.75 15.01 8.84
C ILE A 110 -17.06 15.92 7.82
N THR A 111 -16.65 15.36 6.68
CA THR A 111 -15.99 16.12 5.60
C THR A 111 -16.91 17.23 5.08
N LYS A 112 -18.20 16.92 4.90
CA LYS A 112 -19.20 17.92 4.46
C LYS A 112 -19.39 19.03 5.50
N GLN A 113 -19.44 18.69 6.79
CA GLN A 113 -19.57 19.68 7.87
C GLN A 113 -18.32 20.56 8.00
N LEU A 114 -17.13 19.99 7.89
CA LEU A 114 -15.88 20.76 7.90
C LEU A 114 -15.78 21.69 6.69
N LYS A 115 -16.19 21.24 5.50
CA LYS A 115 -16.23 22.10 4.30
C LYS A 115 -17.16 23.31 4.47
N LEU A 116 -18.34 23.10 5.07
CA LEU A 116 -19.28 24.19 5.40
C LEU A 116 -18.68 25.18 6.42
N ILE A 117 -17.93 24.70 7.42
CA ILE A 117 -17.23 25.56 8.38
C ILE A 117 -16.13 26.38 7.68
N THR A 118 -15.36 25.75 6.78
CA THR A 118 -14.31 26.43 6.01
C THR A 118 -14.88 27.52 5.10
N GLU A 119 -16.00 27.24 4.42
CA GLU A 119 -16.70 28.22 3.58
C GLU A 119 -17.24 29.40 4.40
N GLU A 120 -17.79 29.14 5.59
CA GLU A 120 -18.29 30.17 6.50
C GLU A 120 -17.16 31.07 7.04
N ILE A 121 -16.01 30.49 7.41
CA ILE A 121 -14.82 31.25 7.82
C ILE A 121 -14.34 32.16 6.69
N ARG A 122 -14.33 31.65 5.46
CA ARG A 122 -13.89 32.42 4.28
C ARG A 122 -14.83 33.59 3.99
N CYS A 123 -16.14 33.39 4.03
CA CYS A 123 -17.12 34.48 3.89
C CYS A 123 -16.93 35.58 4.95
N CYS A 124 -16.71 35.21 6.22
CA CYS A 124 -16.48 36.20 7.27
C CYS A 124 -15.15 36.97 7.13
N GLN A 125 -14.13 36.40 6.47
CA GLN A 125 -12.87 37.07 6.17
C GLN A 125 -12.99 38.07 5.02
N GLU A 126 -13.80 37.77 4.00
CA GLU A 126 -14.03 38.62 2.83
C GLU A 126 -14.87 39.87 3.17
N GLU A 127 -15.71 39.81 4.20
CA GLU A 127 -16.59 40.90 4.62
C GLU A 127 -16.01 41.82 5.73
N GLU A 128 -14.80 41.54 6.25
CA GLU A 128 -14.20 42.22 7.44
C GLU A 128 -15.11 42.24 8.70
N THR A 129 -16.10 41.34 8.78
CA THR A 129 -17.15 41.33 9.83
C THR A 129 -16.89 40.36 10.98
N PHE A 130 -15.67 39.81 11.12
CA PHE A 130 -15.38 38.75 12.09
C PHE A 130 -15.54 39.24 13.55
N VAL A 131 -16.65 38.86 14.20
CA VAL A 131 -16.96 39.22 15.59
C VAL A 131 -16.88 38.01 16.53
N GLU A 132 -16.75 38.27 17.82
CA GLU A 132 -16.59 37.23 18.87
C GLU A 132 -17.71 36.17 18.87
N ASN A 133 -18.93 36.56 18.46
CA ASN A 133 -20.07 35.66 18.30
C ASN A 133 -19.89 34.61 17.17
N ASP A 134 -19.11 34.90 16.13
CA ASP A 134 -18.83 33.96 15.04
C ASP A 134 -17.86 32.87 15.50
N ILE A 135 -16.89 33.23 16.36
CA ILE A 135 -15.96 32.28 16.99
C ILE A 135 -16.74 31.27 17.84
N ASP A 136 -17.69 31.73 18.64
CA ASP A 136 -18.49 30.86 19.50
C ASP A 136 -19.45 29.97 18.68
N ARG A 137 -19.98 30.46 17.57
CA ARG A 137 -20.78 29.66 16.62
C ARG A 137 -19.93 28.55 15.98
N ILE A 138 -18.71 28.85 15.54
CA ILE A 138 -17.77 27.89 14.96
C ILE A 138 -17.36 26.85 16.01
N ARG A 139 -17.02 27.28 17.23
CA ARG A 139 -16.70 26.38 18.35
C ARG A 139 -17.82 25.38 18.62
N LYS A 140 -19.08 25.82 18.57
CA LYS A 140 -20.23 24.93 18.75
C LYS A 140 -20.31 23.86 17.66
N LYS A 141 -20.11 24.21 16.38
CA LYS A 141 -20.10 23.26 15.27
C LYS A 141 -18.93 22.26 15.36
N ILE A 142 -17.76 22.73 15.78
CA ILE A 142 -16.60 21.86 16.04
C ILE A 142 -16.89 20.87 17.18
N ASN A 143 -17.53 21.33 18.26
CA ASN A 143 -17.92 20.46 19.38
C ASN A 143 -18.95 19.39 18.96
N GLU A 144 -19.86 19.71 18.04
CA GLU A 144 -20.81 18.74 17.46
C GLU A 144 -20.08 17.65 16.66
N ILE A 145 -19.09 18.03 15.83
CA ILE A 145 -18.21 17.08 15.12
C ILE A 145 -17.44 16.20 16.12
N GLN A 146 -16.93 16.78 17.19
CA GLN A 146 -16.22 16.03 18.24
C GLN A 146 -17.13 15.01 18.95
N GLN A 147 -18.43 15.29 19.13
CA GLN A 147 -19.37 14.30 19.68
C GLN A 147 -19.63 13.15 18.71
N ILE A 148 -19.66 13.40 17.40
CA ILE A 148 -19.77 12.35 16.36
C ILE A 148 -18.52 11.45 16.39
N LEU A 149 -17.34 12.03 16.63
CA LEU A 149 -16.07 11.30 16.71
C LEU A 149 -15.86 10.55 18.03
N LYS A 150 -16.52 10.96 19.11
CA LYS A 150 -16.35 10.41 20.47
C LYS A 150 -16.45 8.88 20.60
N PRO A 151 -17.34 8.17 19.88
CA PRO A 151 -17.40 6.70 19.91
C PRO A 151 -16.16 6.02 19.30
N PHE A 152 -15.47 6.67 18.36
CA PHE A 152 -14.25 6.15 17.72
C PHE A 152 -12.98 6.44 18.52
N ILE A 153 -13.05 7.38 19.47
CA ILE A 153 -11.93 7.82 20.31
C ILE A 153 -11.92 7.07 21.66
N GLN A 154 -12.97 6.31 22.00
CA GLN A 154 -13.02 5.59 23.28
C GLN A 154 -12.02 4.43 23.36
N LYS A 155 -11.20 4.50 24.41
CA LYS A 155 -10.06 3.66 24.79
C LYS A 155 -10.31 2.15 24.99
N ASP A 156 -11.53 1.64 24.76
CA ASP A 156 -11.94 0.28 25.15
C ASP A 156 -12.87 -0.43 24.14
N ALA A 157 -12.72 -0.18 22.83
CA ALA A 157 -13.44 -0.94 21.82
C ALA A 157 -12.75 -2.29 21.54
N THR A 158 -13.34 -3.34 22.15
CA THR A 158 -13.26 -4.77 21.78
C THR A 158 -11.88 -5.44 21.84
N LYS A 159 -11.61 -6.04 23.02
CA LYS A 159 -10.62 -7.10 23.20
C LYS A 159 -11.05 -8.35 22.42
N ILE A 160 -10.29 -8.73 21.39
CA ILE A 160 -10.18 -10.13 20.98
C ILE A 160 -8.96 -10.67 21.73
N ILE A 161 -9.21 -11.57 22.69
CA ILE A 161 -8.16 -12.27 23.42
C ILE A 161 -7.95 -13.60 22.70
N ILE A 162 -6.75 -13.80 22.13
CA ILE A 162 -6.18 -15.12 21.98
C ILE A 162 -4.80 -15.06 22.64
N VAL A 163 -4.64 -15.85 23.70
CA VAL A 163 -3.49 -16.03 24.57
C VAL A 163 -3.43 -17.56 24.71
N ASP A 164 -2.37 -18.31 24.41
CA ASP A 164 -0.92 -18.23 24.69
C ASP A 164 -0.16 -19.05 23.59
N ASP A 165 1.16 -19.04 23.34
CA ASP A 165 2.44 -18.64 23.97
C ASP A 165 3.38 -18.18 22.80
N ASP A 166 4.38 -17.29 22.85
CA ASP A 166 5.24 -16.77 23.90
C ASP A 166 5.74 -15.35 23.50
N GLN A 167 5.60 -14.40 24.43
CA GLN A 167 6.23 -13.06 24.53
C GLN A 167 6.04 -12.01 23.41
N ILE A 168 5.14 -11.04 23.67
CA ILE A 168 5.11 -9.74 22.98
C ILE A 168 5.17 -8.58 24.00
N ASP A 169 6.10 -7.66 23.74
CA ASP A 169 6.32 -6.40 24.46
C ASP A 169 5.13 -5.42 24.27
N TRP A 170 4.49 -5.09 25.38
CA TRP A 170 3.26 -4.30 25.49
C TRP A 170 3.41 -2.80 25.21
N ASN A 171 4.62 -2.26 25.03
CA ASN A 171 4.81 -0.83 24.82
C ASN A 171 4.60 -0.35 23.37
N ARG A 172 4.23 -1.24 22.44
CA ARG A 172 4.18 -0.91 21.00
C ARG A 172 2.77 -0.68 20.43
N PHE A 173 1.72 -1.03 21.18
CA PHE A 173 0.33 -0.94 20.72
C PHE A 173 -0.32 0.45 20.89
N ILE A 174 0.33 1.39 21.58
CA ILE A 174 -0.21 2.75 21.81
C ILE A 174 0.01 3.70 20.62
N TYR A 175 0.53 3.23 19.48
CA TYR A 175 0.86 4.08 18.33
C TYR A 175 0.05 3.75 17.06
N ILE A 176 -1.27 3.58 17.17
CA ILE A 176 -2.14 3.85 16.00
C ILE A 176 -2.45 5.34 16.04
N ARG A 177 -1.48 6.16 15.60
CA ARG A 177 -1.79 7.52 15.17
C ARG A 177 -2.57 7.42 13.87
N GLN A 178 -3.66 8.17 13.80
CA GLN A 178 -4.13 8.76 12.55
C GLN A 178 -2.95 9.50 11.89
N HIS A 179 -2.19 8.81 11.05
CA HIS A 179 -1.27 9.44 10.12
C HIS A 179 -1.70 9.01 8.73
N ASN A 180 -2.29 9.98 8.03
CA ASN A 180 -2.52 9.92 6.60
C ASN A 180 -1.16 9.94 5.87
N SER A 181 -0.58 8.77 5.56
CA SER A 181 0.60 8.62 4.67
C SER A 181 1.00 7.14 4.56
N PRO A 182 1.75 6.69 3.52
CA PRO A 182 1.49 6.73 2.09
C PRO A 182 1.77 5.37 1.41
N LEU A 183 1.39 4.23 2.01
CA LEU A 183 1.09 3.03 1.22
C LEU A 183 -0.11 3.38 0.38
N LEU A 184 0.15 3.53 -0.91
CA LEU A 184 -0.77 3.26 -1.98
C LEU A 184 -2.25 3.16 -1.50
N ARG A 185 -2.90 4.33 -1.42
CA ARG A 185 -3.97 4.51 -2.42
C ARG A 185 -3.28 4.37 -3.78
N SER A 186 -2.91 3.15 -4.19
CA SER A 186 -3.29 2.73 -5.52
C SER A 186 -4.75 3.16 -5.53
N ALA A 187 -5.16 3.92 -6.54
CA ALA A 187 -6.59 4.08 -6.75
C ALA A 187 -7.24 2.71 -6.48
N ASN A 188 -8.44 2.68 -5.90
CA ASN A 188 -9.25 1.47 -5.95
C ASN A 188 -9.50 1.20 -7.44
N LEU A 189 -8.47 0.69 -8.11
CA LEU A 189 -8.43 0.34 -9.50
C LEU A 189 -9.25 -0.92 -9.50
N ASN A 190 -10.43 -0.81 -10.08
CA ASN A 190 -11.21 -1.98 -10.41
C ASN A 190 -10.31 -2.92 -11.23
N ASP A 191 -10.40 -4.23 -11.04
CA ASP A 191 -9.61 -5.22 -11.81
C ASP A 191 -9.82 -5.05 -13.34
N ASN A 192 -10.92 -4.42 -13.74
CA ASN A 192 -11.24 -4.07 -15.14
C ASN A 192 -10.80 -2.66 -15.58
N ALA A 193 -10.03 -1.94 -14.78
CA ALA A 193 -9.53 -0.61 -15.14
C ALA A 193 -8.79 -0.66 -16.48
N LYS A 194 -9.01 0.33 -17.33
CA LYS A 194 -8.32 0.49 -18.61
C LYS A 194 -7.67 1.86 -18.64
N TRP A 195 -6.68 2.01 -19.50
CA TRP A 195 -6.01 3.29 -19.72
C TRP A 195 -6.13 3.67 -21.19
N ILE A 196 -6.30 4.96 -21.42
CA ILE A 196 -6.24 5.53 -22.76
C ILE A 196 -4.84 5.26 -23.30
N GLN A 197 -4.76 4.57 -24.45
CA GLN A 197 -3.50 4.06 -24.99
C GLN A 197 -2.55 5.16 -25.48
N ASN A 198 -3.09 6.33 -25.84
CA ASN A 198 -2.29 7.49 -26.17
C ASN A 198 -2.00 8.27 -24.89
N GLY A 199 -0.75 8.19 -24.43
CA GLY A 199 -0.26 9.01 -23.35
C GLY A 199 0.08 10.43 -23.82
N PHE A 200 0.59 11.24 -22.91
CA PHE A 200 1.26 12.48 -23.24
C PHE A 200 2.47 12.71 -22.35
N THR A 201 3.50 13.33 -22.91
CA THR A 201 4.71 13.66 -22.19
C THR A 201 4.43 14.74 -21.15
N ILE A 202 4.73 14.46 -19.89
CA ILE A 202 4.63 15.42 -18.80
C ILE A 202 5.99 16.01 -18.40
N ALA A 203 7.09 15.32 -18.69
CA ALA A 203 8.45 15.73 -18.37
C ALA A 203 9.45 15.15 -19.37
N GLY A 204 10.51 15.91 -19.70
CA GLY A 204 11.52 15.50 -20.68
C GLY A 204 11.05 15.53 -22.14
N GLY A 205 11.70 14.76 -23.02
CA GLY A 205 11.40 14.74 -24.46
C GLY A 205 12.48 14.04 -25.31
N ASP A 206 12.29 14.03 -26.63
CA ASP A 206 12.93 13.13 -27.63
C ASP A 206 14.48 13.06 -27.64
N TRP A 207 15.18 13.85 -26.84
CA TRP A 207 16.62 13.78 -26.67
C TRP A 207 17.02 13.99 -25.20
N GLY A 208 18.01 13.22 -24.76
CA GLY A 208 18.57 13.34 -23.42
C GLY A 208 19.33 14.67 -23.27
N GLY A 209 19.15 15.35 -22.15
CA GLY A 209 19.87 16.59 -21.87
C GLY A 209 19.70 17.06 -20.43
N SER A 210 20.39 18.15 -20.07
CA SER A 210 20.51 18.66 -18.71
C SER A 210 19.71 19.96 -18.46
N GLU A 211 19.07 20.52 -19.49
CA GLU A 211 18.21 21.68 -19.36
C GLU A 211 16.99 21.38 -18.46
N MET A 212 16.32 22.42 -17.97
CA MET A 212 15.22 22.26 -17.01
C MET A 212 13.95 21.66 -17.64
N ASN A 213 13.82 21.70 -18.96
CA ASN A 213 12.77 20.99 -19.71
C ASN A 213 13.20 19.59 -20.18
N GLN A 214 14.42 19.15 -19.86
CA GLN A 214 15.00 17.90 -20.32
C GLN A 214 15.24 16.94 -19.16
N LEU A 215 15.26 15.66 -19.49
CA LEU A 215 15.72 14.59 -18.61
C LEU A 215 16.81 13.82 -19.37
N TYR A 216 17.63 13.08 -18.65
CA TYR A 216 18.59 12.16 -19.22
C TYR A 216 18.57 10.82 -18.50
N SER A 217 17.94 9.85 -19.16
CA SER A 217 17.76 8.48 -18.66
C SER A 217 17.03 8.44 -17.31
N PRO A 218 15.79 8.98 -17.23
CA PRO A 218 15.01 8.95 -16.01
C PRO A 218 14.67 7.50 -15.63
N SER A 219 14.73 7.18 -14.34
CA SER A 219 14.41 5.85 -13.81
C SER A 219 13.27 5.94 -12.79
N GLY A 220 13.52 5.78 -11.48
CA GLY A 220 12.46 5.84 -10.49
C GLY A 220 11.70 7.17 -10.48
N LEU A 221 10.40 7.08 -10.27
CA LEU A 221 9.52 8.24 -10.16
C LEU A 221 8.47 8.02 -9.09
N ARG A 222 8.06 9.09 -8.41
CA ARG A 222 6.96 9.07 -7.45
C ARG A 222 6.03 10.25 -7.66
N VAL A 223 4.74 9.97 -7.72
CA VAL A 223 3.69 10.98 -7.78
C VAL A 223 3.17 11.27 -6.37
N ASP A 224 3.05 12.55 -6.03
CA ASP A 224 2.42 13.00 -4.78
C ASP A 224 0.92 13.29 -4.97
N ASP A 225 0.23 13.58 -3.86
CA ASP A 225 -1.21 13.77 -3.81
C ASP A 225 -1.73 14.96 -4.63
N ASP A 226 -0.88 15.95 -4.87
CA ASP A 226 -1.14 17.14 -5.68
C ASP A 226 -0.76 16.95 -7.16
N GLN A 227 -0.48 15.72 -7.57
CA GLN A 227 0.01 15.34 -8.91
C GLN A 227 1.40 15.90 -9.25
N THR A 228 2.17 16.37 -8.25
CA THR A 228 3.59 16.67 -8.44
C THR A 228 4.38 15.37 -8.60
N VAL A 229 5.26 15.32 -9.60
CA VAL A 229 6.07 14.15 -9.91
C VAL A 229 7.53 14.41 -9.53
N TYR A 230 8.10 13.54 -8.71
CA TYR A 230 9.52 13.51 -8.40
C TYR A 230 10.19 12.45 -9.24
N ILE A 231 11.25 12.80 -9.97
CA ILE A 231 11.88 11.96 -10.99
C ILE A 231 13.37 11.85 -10.69
N ALA A 232 13.87 10.62 -10.64
CA ALA A 232 15.30 10.34 -10.61
C ALA A 232 15.89 10.48 -12.01
N ASP A 233 16.59 11.60 -12.25
CA ASP A 233 17.22 11.95 -13.51
C ASP A 233 18.68 11.47 -13.49
N CYS A 234 18.87 10.17 -13.77
CA CYS A 234 20.06 9.40 -13.39
C CYS A 234 21.37 10.02 -13.90
N ASN A 235 21.44 10.30 -15.19
CA ASN A 235 22.67 10.77 -15.85
C ASN A 235 22.94 12.25 -15.57
N ASN A 236 21.94 13.00 -15.12
CA ASN A 236 22.12 14.37 -14.64
C ASN A 236 22.36 14.45 -13.13
N HIS A 237 22.40 13.30 -12.44
CA HIS A 237 22.73 13.19 -11.01
C HIS A 237 21.88 14.10 -10.12
N ARG A 238 20.58 14.12 -10.39
CA ARG A 238 19.62 15.01 -9.72
C ARG A 238 18.26 14.36 -9.57
N ILE A 239 17.49 14.85 -8.59
CA ILE A 239 16.05 14.63 -8.52
C ILE A 239 15.35 15.90 -8.99
N VAL A 240 14.44 15.73 -9.95
CA VAL A 240 13.64 16.82 -10.52
C VAL A 240 12.22 16.72 -10.00
N GLU A 241 11.71 17.83 -9.49
CA GLU A 241 10.29 18.04 -9.20
C GLU A 241 9.60 18.62 -10.44
N TRP A 242 8.51 18.01 -10.87
CA TRP A 242 7.70 18.46 -11.98
C TRP A 242 6.25 18.61 -11.54
N LYS A 243 5.77 19.85 -11.47
CA LYS A 243 4.39 20.15 -11.04
C LYS A 243 3.40 19.91 -12.19
N CYS A 244 2.17 19.58 -11.83
CA CYS A 244 1.10 19.40 -12.81
C CYS A 244 0.94 20.65 -13.71
N GLY A 245 1.01 20.46 -15.02
CA GLY A 245 0.93 21.52 -16.02
C GLY A 245 2.20 22.35 -16.22
N ALA A 246 3.29 22.08 -15.51
CA ALA A 246 4.56 22.76 -15.72
C ALA A 246 5.23 22.30 -17.02
N THR A 247 5.94 23.21 -17.68
CA THR A 247 6.75 22.92 -18.89
C THR A 247 8.23 22.72 -18.60
N ILE A 248 8.67 23.09 -17.39
CA ILE A 248 10.03 22.90 -16.89
C ILE A 248 9.98 22.30 -15.48
N GLY A 249 10.95 21.47 -15.17
CA GLY A 249 11.19 20.95 -13.84
C GLY A 249 12.03 21.86 -12.96
N ARG A 250 12.08 21.55 -11.67
CA ARG A 250 12.92 22.21 -10.67
C ARG A 250 13.76 21.16 -9.97
N VAL A 251 15.08 21.39 -9.90
CA VAL A 251 15.96 20.50 -9.13
C VAL A 251 15.66 20.64 -7.63
N VAL A 252 15.43 19.51 -6.97
CA VAL A 252 15.12 19.45 -5.52
C VAL A 252 16.15 18.67 -4.71
N ALA A 253 16.98 17.86 -5.37
CA ALA A 253 18.13 17.21 -4.76
C ALA A 253 19.24 16.97 -5.80
N GLY A 254 20.49 17.06 -5.39
CA GLY A 254 21.64 16.94 -6.28
C GLY A 254 21.72 18.09 -7.30
N GLY A 255 22.23 17.81 -8.50
CA GLY A 255 22.38 18.81 -9.57
C GLY A 255 23.64 19.70 -9.48
N ASN A 256 24.46 19.52 -8.44
CA ASN A 256 25.76 20.19 -8.28
C ASN A 256 26.93 19.32 -8.77
N GLY A 257 26.70 18.58 -9.87
CA GLY A 257 27.63 17.60 -10.44
C GLY A 257 27.57 16.22 -9.78
N GLU A 258 28.23 15.25 -10.41
CA GLU A 258 28.44 13.92 -9.83
C GLU A 258 29.37 14.00 -8.63
N GLY A 259 29.00 13.34 -7.53
CA GLY A 259 29.86 13.26 -6.36
C GLY A 259 29.13 12.77 -5.12
N ASN A 260 29.86 12.68 -4.01
CA ASN A 260 29.36 12.17 -2.73
C ASN A 260 29.22 13.24 -1.64
N SER A 261 29.43 14.51 -1.99
CA SER A 261 29.20 15.65 -1.09
C SER A 261 27.73 15.69 -0.63
N LEU A 262 27.46 16.47 0.43
CA LEU A 262 26.11 16.55 1.01
C LEU A 262 25.08 17.14 0.03
N ASP A 263 25.52 17.95 -0.93
CA ASP A 263 24.70 18.59 -1.95
C ASP A 263 24.79 17.90 -3.33
N GLN A 264 25.42 16.73 -3.41
CA GLN A 264 25.63 15.97 -4.64
C GLN A 264 24.99 14.58 -4.57
N LEU A 265 24.61 14.08 -5.75
CA LEU A 265 24.21 12.69 -5.97
C LEU A 265 25.13 12.09 -7.04
N ASN A 266 25.14 10.76 -7.15
CA ASN A 266 25.80 10.04 -8.22
C ASN A 266 24.91 8.88 -8.69
N TYR A 267 24.32 9.08 -9.87
CA TYR A 267 23.43 8.14 -10.54
C TYR A 267 22.24 7.71 -9.67
N PRO A 268 21.36 8.64 -9.25
CA PRO A 268 20.21 8.28 -8.45
C PRO A 268 19.25 7.40 -9.24
N ARG A 269 18.87 6.23 -8.69
CA ARG A 269 18.03 5.24 -9.39
C ARG A 269 16.56 5.25 -8.98
N ASP A 270 16.26 5.73 -7.78
CA ASP A 270 14.90 5.72 -7.27
C ASP A 270 14.67 6.80 -6.22
N VAL A 271 13.42 7.23 -6.09
CA VAL A 271 12.99 8.26 -5.14
C VAL A 271 11.59 7.98 -4.64
N ILE A 272 11.39 8.05 -3.32
CA ILE A 272 10.07 8.04 -2.69
C ILE A 272 9.89 9.24 -1.76
N ILE A 273 8.65 9.46 -1.36
CA ILE A 273 8.25 10.54 -0.47
C ILE A 273 8.03 9.98 0.94
N ASP A 274 8.81 10.47 1.90
CA ASP A 274 8.57 10.31 3.32
C ASP A 274 7.74 11.51 3.80
N LYS A 275 6.41 11.33 3.79
CA LYS A 275 5.44 12.38 4.15
C LYS A 275 5.48 12.76 5.62
N GLU A 276 5.86 11.84 6.50
CA GLU A 276 5.93 12.12 7.94
C GLU A 276 7.03 13.14 8.24
N ASN A 277 8.16 13.06 7.52
CA ASN A 277 9.31 13.95 7.69
C ASN A 277 9.42 15.03 6.60
N ASP A 278 8.41 15.16 5.73
CA ASP A 278 8.40 16.03 4.53
C ASP A 278 9.73 15.97 3.74
N SER A 279 10.16 14.75 3.45
CA SER A 279 11.46 14.48 2.82
C SER A 279 11.36 13.50 1.66
N LEU A 280 12.37 13.53 0.78
CA LEU A 280 12.61 12.54 -0.24
C LEU A 280 13.60 11.52 0.29
N ILE A 281 13.34 10.24 0.04
CA ILE A 281 14.31 9.16 0.26
C ILE A 281 14.79 8.69 -1.10
N ILE A 282 16.10 8.73 -1.32
CA ILE A 282 16.71 8.59 -2.65
C ILE A 282 17.74 7.46 -2.62
N CYS A 283 17.65 6.55 -3.59
CA CYS A 283 18.71 5.60 -3.91
C CYS A 283 19.84 6.34 -4.64
N ASP A 284 20.99 6.52 -3.99
CA ASP A 284 22.18 7.15 -4.55
C ASP A 284 23.19 6.06 -4.94
N TYR A 285 22.91 5.39 -6.06
CA TYR A 285 23.41 4.05 -6.39
C TYR A 285 24.94 3.98 -6.49
N ASN A 286 25.58 4.89 -7.23
CA ASN A 286 27.04 4.83 -7.40
C ASN A 286 27.79 5.24 -6.13
N ASN A 287 27.17 6.05 -5.27
CA ASN A 287 27.71 6.39 -3.95
C ASN A 287 27.43 5.31 -2.89
N LYS A 288 26.76 4.21 -3.28
CA LYS A 288 26.43 3.07 -2.41
C LYS A 288 25.71 3.49 -1.12
N ARG A 289 24.73 4.38 -1.24
CA ARG A 289 24.01 4.93 -0.09
C ARG A 289 22.54 5.21 -0.38
N VAL A 290 21.76 5.35 0.69
CA VAL A 290 20.42 5.95 0.67
C VAL A 290 20.50 7.28 1.39
N VAL A 291 19.99 8.33 0.74
CA VAL A 291 19.96 9.67 1.32
C VAL A 291 18.54 10.14 1.59
N ARG A 292 18.36 10.88 2.68
CA ARG A 292 17.16 11.65 2.97
C ARG A 292 17.41 13.11 2.61
N TRP A 293 16.50 13.72 1.87
CA TRP A 293 16.61 15.12 1.44
C TRP A 293 15.33 15.90 1.77
N PRO A 294 15.40 17.09 2.38
CA PRO A 294 14.19 17.88 2.65
C PRO A 294 13.47 18.27 1.36
N ARG A 295 12.15 18.12 1.29
CA ARG A 295 11.38 18.50 0.08
C ARG A 295 11.34 20.01 -0.15
N GLN A 296 11.42 20.78 0.94
CA GLN A 296 11.37 22.24 0.92
C GLN A 296 12.61 22.82 1.59
N ASN A 297 13.21 23.83 0.95
CA ASN A 297 14.32 24.63 1.48
C ASN A 297 15.57 23.85 1.93
N GLY A 298 15.73 22.60 1.49
CA GLY A 298 16.92 21.77 1.76
C GLY A 298 17.95 21.86 0.63
N THR A 299 19.18 22.25 0.96
CA THR A 299 20.30 22.25 0.00
C THR A 299 21.16 20.99 0.08
N ASN A 300 21.00 20.21 1.16
CA ASN A 300 21.87 19.09 1.51
C ASN A 300 21.03 17.87 1.89
N GLY A 301 21.50 16.69 1.48
CA GLY A 301 21.01 15.39 1.91
C GLY A 301 21.77 14.84 3.12
N GLU A 302 21.08 14.01 3.90
CA GLU A 302 21.63 13.21 4.98
C GLU A 302 21.75 11.75 4.54
N THR A 303 22.92 11.13 4.71
CA THR A 303 23.06 9.69 4.48
C THR A 303 22.40 8.91 5.62
N ILE A 304 21.35 8.16 5.30
CA ILE A 304 20.60 7.37 6.29
C ILE A 304 20.97 5.88 6.27
N ILE A 305 21.46 5.38 5.13
CA ILE A 305 22.00 4.01 4.96
C ILE A 305 23.24 4.10 4.09
N SER A 306 24.31 3.41 4.47
CA SER A 306 25.59 3.38 3.77
C SER A 306 25.99 1.96 3.36
N ASN A 307 26.87 1.84 2.37
CA ASN A 307 27.40 0.57 1.86
C ASN A 307 26.31 -0.37 1.32
N ILE A 308 25.42 0.19 0.50
CA ILE A 308 24.28 -0.50 -0.11
C ILE A 308 24.18 -0.15 -1.59
N GLY A 309 24.10 -1.15 -2.47
CA GLY A 309 23.81 -0.98 -3.89
C GLY A 309 22.33 -0.67 -4.09
N CYS A 310 21.87 0.51 -3.66
CA CYS A 310 20.45 0.86 -3.68
C CYS A 310 19.93 0.95 -5.11
N CYS A 311 19.11 -0.02 -5.50
CA CYS A 311 18.57 -0.13 -6.84
C CYS A 311 17.11 0.29 -6.94
N GLY A 312 16.34 0.11 -5.85
CA GLY A 312 14.96 0.52 -5.72
C GLY A 312 14.56 0.50 -4.25
N LEU A 313 13.55 1.29 -3.90
CA LEU A 313 13.11 1.40 -2.51
C LEU A 313 11.61 1.63 -2.39
N THR A 314 11.04 1.26 -1.24
CA THR A 314 9.65 1.57 -0.89
C THR A 314 9.50 1.69 0.62
N MET A 315 8.44 2.35 1.07
CA MET A 315 8.17 2.52 2.50
C MET A 315 6.74 2.12 2.82
N ASP A 316 6.57 1.38 3.91
CA ASP A 316 5.25 0.98 4.40
C ASP A 316 4.62 2.04 5.33
N ASP A 317 3.34 1.86 5.67
CA ASP A 317 2.56 2.78 6.53
C ASP A 317 3.10 2.83 7.97
N ASN A 318 3.93 1.86 8.36
CA ASN A 318 4.55 1.80 9.67
C ASN A 318 5.94 2.48 9.68
N GLY A 319 6.37 3.07 8.56
CA GLY A 319 7.66 3.73 8.40
C GLY A 319 8.83 2.76 8.29
N PHE A 320 8.60 1.50 7.89
CA PHE A 320 9.69 0.61 7.50
C PHE A 320 10.10 0.89 6.06
N LEU A 321 11.39 1.15 5.87
CA LEU A 321 11.99 1.35 4.56
C LEU A 321 12.51 0.00 4.05
N TYR A 322 12.09 -0.38 2.86
CA TYR A 322 12.54 -1.58 2.16
C TYR A 322 13.45 -1.14 1.04
N VAL A 323 14.67 -1.68 1.00
CA VAL A 323 15.69 -1.30 0.03
C VAL A 323 16.19 -2.53 -0.69
N VAL A 324 16.20 -2.46 -2.02
CA VAL A 324 16.82 -3.47 -2.87
C VAL A 324 18.32 -3.20 -2.93
N ASP A 325 19.12 -4.13 -2.40
CA ASP A 325 20.57 -4.17 -2.59
C ASP A 325 20.88 -5.09 -3.78
N CYS A 326 21.05 -4.50 -4.95
CA CYS A 326 21.29 -5.27 -6.18
C CYS A 326 22.72 -5.83 -6.26
N ASP A 327 23.68 -5.30 -5.50
CA ASP A 327 25.03 -5.86 -5.42
C ASP A 327 25.03 -7.19 -4.66
N LYS A 328 24.12 -7.32 -3.67
CA LYS A 328 23.97 -8.53 -2.84
C LYS A 328 22.79 -9.42 -3.24
N HIS A 329 21.96 -8.97 -4.19
CA HIS A 329 20.77 -9.67 -4.65
C HIS A 329 19.77 -9.96 -3.52
N GLU A 330 19.47 -8.93 -2.74
CA GLU A 330 18.58 -9.04 -1.58
C GLU A 330 17.72 -7.79 -1.38
N VAL A 331 16.66 -7.94 -0.58
CA VAL A 331 15.85 -6.83 -0.09
C VAL A 331 15.98 -6.77 1.42
N ILE A 332 16.37 -5.60 1.91
CA ILE A 332 16.58 -5.34 3.33
C ILE A 332 15.49 -4.40 3.84
N ARG A 333 14.83 -4.81 4.92
CA ARG A 333 13.87 -3.97 5.65
C ARG A 333 14.58 -3.27 6.81
N TYR A 334 14.52 -1.95 6.82
CA TYR A 334 15.03 -1.07 7.86
C TYR A 334 13.88 -0.48 8.66
N ARG A 335 14.05 -0.44 9.99
CA ARG A 335 13.17 0.38 10.83
C ARG A 335 13.77 1.76 11.02
N MET A 336 13.17 2.78 10.41
CA MET A 336 13.68 4.15 10.54
C MET A 336 13.82 4.56 12.02
N GLY A 337 14.98 5.09 12.38
CA GLY A 337 15.34 5.47 13.76
C GLY A 337 15.84 4.33 14.67
N LYS A 338 15.90 3.08 14.19
CA LYS A 338 16.55 1.96 14.91
C LYS A 338 17.55 1.27 13.96
N ARG A 339 18.75 0.92 14.45
CA ARG A 339 19.74 0.13 13.70
C ARG A 339 19.33 -1.36 13.63
N GLN A 340 18.10 -1.64 13.20
CA GLN A 340 17.62 -3.01 13.00
C GLN A 340 17.34 -3.21 11.52
N GLU A 341 18.13 -4.07 10.91
CA GLU A 341 18.01 -4.51 9.53
C GLU A 341 17.59 -5.98 9.50
N THR A 342 16.81 -6.36 8.48
CA THR A 342 16.39 -7.74 8.29
C THR A 342 16.29 -8.00 6.80
N VAL A 343 16.98 -9.02 6.30
CA VAL A 343 16.78 -9.51 4.94
C VAL A 343 15.40 -10.14 4.87
N VAL A 344 14.57 -9.68 3.93
CA VAL A 344 13.17 -10.09 3.77
C VAL A 344 12.88 -10.76 2.43
N ALA A 345 13.81 -10.71 1.48
CA ALA A 345 13.79 -11.46 0.23
C ALA A 345 15.22 -11.62 -0.31
N GLY A 346 15.51 -12.76 -0.95
CA GLY A 346 16.85 -13.07 -1.47
C GLY A 346 17.89 -13.31 -0.38
N GLY A 347 19.14 -12.88 -0.62
CA GLY A 347 20.26 -12.99 0.33
C GLY A 347 21.00 -14.34 0.31
N ASN A 348 20.57 -15.29 -0.54
CA ASN A 348 21.20 -16.61 -0.70
C ASN A 348 22.09 -16.69 -1.97
N GLY A 349 22.71 -15.56 -2.32
CA GLY A 349 23.52 -15.39 -3.54
C GLY A 349 22.70 -15.26 -4.82
N PRO A 350 23.35 -14.93 -5.95
CA PRO A 350 22.68 -14.81 -7.25
C PRO A 350 22.16 -16.18 -7.71
N GLY A 351 20.94 -16.20 -8.26
CA GLY A 351 20.39 -17.38 -8.91
C GLY A 351 18.88 -17.31 -9.07
N ASN A 352 18.28 -18.40 -9.52
CA ASN A 352 16.87 -18.49 -9.90
C ASN A 352 16.03 -19.40 -8.99
N ARG A 353 16.59 -19.91 -7.88
CA ARG A 353 15.81 -20.63 -6.87
C ARG A 353 14.79 -19.71 -6.21
N LEU A 354 13.80 -20.29 -5.52
CA LEU A 354 12.74 -19.52 -4.85
C LEU A 354 13.24 -18.75 -3.62
N ASP A 355 14.44 -19.06 -3.12
CA ASP A 355 15.13 -18.36 -2.05
C ASP A 355 16.22 -17.38 -2.56
N GLN A 356 16.34 -17.22 -3.88
CA GLN A 356 17.36 -16.39 -4.54
C GLN A 356 16.74 -15.31 -5.44
N LEU A 357 17.54 -14.27 -5.68
CA LEU A 357 17.28 -13.22 -6.67
C LEU A 357 18.53 -13.09 -7.55
N TYR A 358 18.39 -12.49 -8.73
CA TYR A 358 19.52 -12.15 -9.57
C TYR A 358 19.35 -10.76 -10.20
N GLN A 359 20.17 -9.82 -9.72
CA GLN A 359 20.09 -8.38 -10.01
C GLN A 359 18.65 -7.82 -9.86
N PRO A 360 18.05 -7.91 -8.65
CA PRO A 360 16.75 -7.32 -8.43
C PRO A 360 16.79 -5.80 -8.58
N THR A 361 15.74 -5.19 -9.14
CA THR A 361 15.75 -3.74 -9.44
C THR A 361 14.78 -2.92 -8.61
N TYR A 362 13.56 -3.39 -8.38
CA TYR A 362 12.51 -2.66 -7.67
C TYR A 362 11.80 -3.53 -6.64
N VAL A 363 11.16 -2.87 -5.67
CA VAL A 363 10.40 -3.49 -4.59
C VAL A 363 9.07 -2.78 -4.37
N SER A 364 8.02 -3.54 -4.10
CA SER A 364 6.73 -3.06 -3.60
C SER A 364 6.31 -3.90 -2.40
N VAL A 365 5.50 -3.33 -1.50
CA VAL A 365 5.02 -4.01 -0.29
C VAL A 365 3.52 -3.86 -0.19
N ASP A 366 2.82 -4.97 0.09
CA ASP A 366 1.36 -4.97 0.32
C ASP A 366 1.02 -4.70 1.80
N ARG A 367 -0.27 -4.61 2.12
CA ARG A 367 -0.74 -4.34 3.49
C ARG A 367 -0.46 -5.46 4.49
N ASP A 368 -0.24 -6.68 3.98
CA ASP A 368 0.13 -7.83 4.81
C ASP A 368 1.66 -7.90 5.02
N HIS A 369 2.38 -6.87 4.58
CA HIS A 369 3.83 -6.77 4.59
C HIS A 369 4.53 -7.84 3.75
N SER A 370 3.85 -8.36 2.74
CA SER A 370 4.48 -9.19 1.73
C SER A 370 5.31 -8.33 0.80
N VAL A 371 6.50 -8.82 0.45
CA VAL A 371 7.48 -8.10 -0.36
C VAL A 371 7.44 -8.64 -1.78
N TYR A 372 7.21 -7.76 -2.74
CA TYR A 372 7.22 -8.06 -4.16
C TYR A 372 8.49 -7.48 -4.78
N VAL A 373 9.23 -8.29 -5.53
CA VAL A 373 10.54 -7.91 -6.06
C VAL A 373 10.58 -8.22 -7.55
N SER A 374 11.01 -7.23 -8.34
CA SER A 374 11.35 -7.45 -9.74
C SER A 374 12.72 -8.10 -9.82
N ASP A 375 12.75 -9.39 -10.13
CA ASP A 375 13.93 -10.23 -10.26
C ASP A 375 14.40 -10.21 -11.71
N SER A 376 15.07 -9.11 -12.07
CA SER A 376 15.15 -8.63 -13.44
C SER A 376 15.88 -9.58 -14.40
N ILE A 377 17.00 -10.19 -14.00
CA ILE A 377 17.73 -11.11 -14.88
C ILE A 377 17.03 -12.47 -14.99
N ASN A 378 16.27 -12.85 -13.97
CA ASN A 378 15.44 -14.06 -14.03
C ASN A 378 14.09 -13.83 -14.73
N ASN A 379 13.83 -12.64 -15.26
CA ASN A 379 12.63 -12.32 -16.02
C ASN A 379 11.32 -12.63 -15.27
N ARG A 380 11.29 -12.36 -13.96
CA ARG A 380 10.14 -12.69 -13.10
C ARG A 380 9.90 -11.65 -12.02
N VAL A 381 8.68 -11.65 -11.49
CA VAL A 381 8.33 -10.98 -10.24
C VAL A 381 8.07 -12.04 -9.18
N MET A 382 8.73 -11.86 -8.04
CA MET A 382 8.63 -12.76 -6.91
C MET A 382 7.94 -12.09 -5.73
N LYS A 383 7.08 -12.82 -5.02
CA LYS A 383 6.42 -12.40 -3.77
C LYS A 383 6.95 -13.22 -2.60
N TRP A 384 7.44 -12.57 -1.54
CA TRP A 384 7.71 -13.17 -0.24
C TRP A 384 6.64 -12.76 0.75
N MET A 385 5.96 -13.75 1.34
CA MET A 385 5.09 -13.51 2.48
C MET A 385 5.94 -13.17 3.72
N LYS A 386 5.38 -12.41 4.65
CA LYS A 386 6.09 -11.99 5.87
C LYS A 386 6.65 -13.20 6.64
N GLY A 387 7.98 -13.26 6.77
CA GLY A 387 8.68 -14.33 7.49
C GLY A 387 8.91 -15.60 6.68
N ALA A 388 8.51 -15.64 5.41
CA ALA A 388 8.80 -16.76 4.52
C ALA A 388 10.31 -16.85 4.21
N LYS A 389 10.81 -18.08 4.07
CA LYS A 389 12.21 -18.35 3.68
C LYS A 389 12.40 -18.34 2.16
N GLU A 390 11.33 -18.59 1.42
CA GLU A 390 11.29 -18.62 -0.03
C GLU A 390 10.08 -17.81 -0.53
N GLY A 391 10.17 -17.34 -1.76
CA GLY A 391 9.11 -16.60 -2.43
C GLY A 391 8.33 -17.48 -3.39
N ILE A 392 7.28 -16.90 -3.95
CA ILE A 392 6.50 -17.48 -5.04
C ILE A 392 6.60 -16.59 -6.27
N VAL A 393 6.62 -17.18 -7.46
CA VAL A 393 6.53 -16.43 -8.72
C VAL A 393 5.09 -15.95 -8.88
N VAL A 394 4.89 -14.65 -9.09
CA VAL A 394 3.56 -14.03 -9.27
C VAL A 394 3.37 -13.39 -10.64
N ALA A 395 4.45 -13.17 -11.39
CA ALA A 395 4.42 -12.77 -12.79
C ALA A 395 5.74 -13.16 -13.47
N GLY A 396 5.70 -13.39 -14.78
CA GLY A 396 6.85 -13.88 -15.55
C GLY A 396 7.04 -15.37 -15.39
N ASP A 397 6.89 -16.11 -16.50
CA ASP A 397 7.34 -17.49 -16.61
C ASP A 397 8.25 -17.68 -17.84
N GLN A 398 8.75 -18.90 -18.03
CA GLN A 398 9.61 -19.28 -19.15
C GLN A 398 8.81 -19.94 -20.29
N ASP A 399 7.48 -19.76 -20.35
CA ASP A 399 6.68 -20.33 -21.44
C ASP A 399 6.87 -19.48 -22.70
N GLU A 400 7.70 -19.97 -23.62
CA GLU A 400 8.04 -19.30 -24.89
C GLU A 400 6.86 -19.18 -25.86
N GLU A 401 5.75 -19.86 -25.61
CA GLU A 401 4.60 -19.86 -26.52
C GLU A 401 3.60 -18.73 -26.24
N ASN A 402 3.64 -18.11 -25.05
CA ASN A 402 2.68 -17.08 -24.66
C ASN A 402 3.32 -15.76 -24.21
N SER A 403 3.33 -14.76 -25.12
CA SER A 403 3.87 -13.44 -24.79
C SER A 403 3.17 -12.72 -23.62
N LEU A 404 2.00 -13.18 -23.15
CA LEU A 404 1.32 -12.61 -21.98
C LEU A 404 1.74 -13.25 -20.64
N THR A 405 2.50 -14.33 -20.64
CA THR A 405 3.10 -14.89 -19.43
C THR A 405 4.53 -14.40 -19.21
N GLN A 406 5.21 -14.05 -20.29
CA GLN A 406 6.63 -13.67 -20.27
C GLN A 406 6.86 -12.23 -19.82
N LEU A 407 7.97 -12.04 -19.12
CA LEU A 407 8.60 -10.75 -18.87
C LEU A 407 10.01 -10.75 -19.46
N SER A 408 10.55 -9.57 -19.72
CA SER A 408 11.92 -9.35 -20.15
C SER A 408 12.49 -8.17 -19.38
N ASN A 409 13.47 -8.45 -18.53
CA ASN A 409 14.13 -7.46 -17.66
C ASN A 409 13.13 -6.60 -16.86
N PRO A 410 12.19 -7.19 -16.09
CA PRO A 410 11.17 -6.42 -15.38
C PRO A 410 11.79 -5.35 -14.46
N GLY A 411 11.23 -4.14 -14.51
CA GLY A 411 11.68 -2.97 -13.78
C GLY A 411 10.74 -2.59 -12.63
N GLY A 412 10.21 -1.38 -12.66
CA GLY A 412 9.27 -0.84 -11.68
C GLY A 412 8.09 -1.76 -11.43
N ILE A 413 7.71 -1.85 -10.16
CA ILE A 413 6.59 -2.66 -9.69
C ILE A 413 5.72 -1.84 -8.75
N VAL A 414 4.41 -1.94 -8.93
CA VAL A 414 3.41 -1.43 -7.97
C VAL A 414 2.38 -2.52 -7.74
N VAL A 415 1.97 -2.68 -6.49
CA VAL A 415 0.92 -3.63 -6.11
C VAL A 415 -0.24 -2.83 -5.54
N ASP A 416 -1.45 -3.13 -6.01
CA ASP A 416 -2.67 -2.51 -5.48
C ASP A 416 -3.26 -3.29 -4.29
N GLN A 417 -4.40 -2.80 -3.81
CA GLN A 417 -5.08 -3.36 -2.66
C GLN A 417 -5.73 -4.72 -2.90
N SER A 418 -6.00 -5.09 -4.17
CA SER A 418 -6.49 -6.42 -4.53
C SER A 418 -5.34 -7.41 -4.74
N GLY A 419 -4.09 -6.97 -4.57
CA GLY A 419 -2.91 -7.77 -4.82
C GLY A 419 -2.57 -7.89 -6.31
N THR A 420 -3.18 -7.07 -7.17
CA THR A 420 -2.82 -6.98 -8.58
C THR A 420 -1.45 -6.34 -8.72
N VAL A 421 -0.58 -7.01 -9.47
CA VAL A 421 0.80 -6.59 -9.73
C VAL A 421 0.86 -5.85 -11.05
N TYR A 422 1.34 -4.62 -11.02
CA TYR A 422 1.65 -3.79 -12.18
C TYR A 422 3.16 -3.76 -12.35
N VAL A 423 3.66 -4.09 -13.54
CA VAL A 423 5.10 -4.21 -13.80
C VAL A 423 5.49 -3.56 -15.12
N SER A 424 6.61 -2.86 -15.13
CA SER A 424 7.23 -2.42 -16.37
C SER A 424 8.02 -3.58 -16.96
N ASP A 425 7.54 -4.11 -18.08
CA ASP A 425 8.21 -5.14 -18.85
C ASP A 425 9.18 -4.46 -19.82
N ASN A 426 10.33 -4.06 -19.26
CA ASN A 426 11.27 -3.11 -19.88
C ASN A 426 11.75 -3.58 -21.25
N GLY A 427 12.24 -4.81 -21.33
CA GLY A 427 12.82 -5.39 -22.55
C GLY A 427 11.79 -5.61 -23.65
N ASN A 428 10.50 -5.69 -23.29
CA ASN A 428 9.39 -5.80 -24.24
C ASN A 428 8.67 -4.45 -24.47
N HIS A 429 9.16 -3.36 -23.87
CA HIS A 429 8.66 -2.00 -24.05
C HIS A 429 7.15 -1.85 -23.79
N ARG A 430 6.67 -2.42 -22.68
CA ARG A 430 5.25 -2.40 -22.30
C ARG A 430 5.07 -2.36 -20.80
N ILE A 431 3.89 -1.95 -20.36
CA ILE A 431 3.44 -2.08 -18.97
C ILE A 431 2.41 -3.19 -18.93
N MET A 432 2.58 -4.12 -18.00
CA MET A 432 1.72 -5.28 -17.83
C MET A 432 1.08 -5.28 -16.45
N ARG A 433 -0.06 -5.96 -16.31
CA ARG A 433 -0.62 -6.32 -15.00
C ARG A 433 -0.98 -7.80 -14.89
N TRP A 434 -0.88 -8.31 -13.67
CA TRP A 434 -1.35 -9.63 -13.25
C TRP A 434 -2.27 -9.47 -12.05
N SER A 435 -3.54 -9.84 -12.21
CA SER A 435 -4.46 -9.95 -11.07
C SER A 435 -4.02 -11.09 -10.15
N GLN A 436 -4.43 -11.03 -8.88
CA GLN A 436 -4.08 -12.06 -7.92
C GLN A 436 -4.54 -13.46 -8.40
N GLY A 437 -3.59 -14.40 -8.48
CA GLY A 437 -3.84 -15.78 -8.93
C GLY A 437 -4.02 -15.95 -10.44
N ALA A 438 -3.86 -14.89 -11.24
CA ALA A 438 -3.89 -14.99 -12.70
C ALA A 438 -2.68 -15.79 -13.20
N THR A 439 -2.92 -16.67 -14.17
CA THR A 439 -1.86 -17.45 -14.85
C THR A 439 -1.19 -16.66 -15.97
N HIS A 440 -1.78 -15.55 -16.40
CA HIS A 440 -1.33 -14.73 -17.52
C HIS A 440 -1.57 -13.26 -17.20
N GLY A 441 -0.75 -12.38 -17.76
CA GLY A 441 -0.89 -10.94 -17.62
C GLY A 441 -1.81 -10.34 -18.67
N SER A 442 -2.00 -9.03 -18.56
CA SER A 442 -2.64 -8.20 -19.58
C SER A 442 -1.82 -6.94 -19.82
N ILE A 443 -1.71 -6.54 -21.09
CA ILE A 443 -1.03 -5.30 -21.47
C ILE A 443 -1.91 -4.12 -21.06
N ILE A 444 -1.32 -3.18 -20.34
CA ILE A 444 -1.97 -1.93 -19.95
C ILE A 444 -1.73 -0.85 -21.00
N VAL A 445 -0.46 -0.62 -21.34
CA VAL A 445 0.00 0.35 -22.35
C VAL A 445 1.30 -0.14 -22.98
N GLY A 446 1.58 0.33 -24.19
CA GLY A 446 2.76 -0.07 -24.97
C GLY A 446 2.47 -1.25 -25.89
N SER A 447 3.50 -2.04 -26.20
CA SER A 447 3.45 -3.18 -27.15
C SER A 447 3.24 -2.83 -28.64
N ASN A 448 3.27 -1.54 -29.02
CA ASN A 448 3.16 -1.08 -30.41
C ASN A 448 4.54 -0.86 -31.07
N GLY A 449 5.56 -1.57 -30.59
CA GLY A 449 6.96 -1.42 -31.01
C GLY A 449 7.71 -0.32 -30.27
N ARG A 450 9.05 -0.39 -30.36
CA ARG A 450 9.98 0.59 -29.81
C ARG A 450 10.02 1.84 -30.67
N ALA A 451 9.50 2.95 -30.16
CA ALA A 451 9.59 4.27 -30.79
C ALA A 451 9.11 5.38 -29.83
N SER A 452 9.01 6.61 -30.31
CA SER A 452 8.69 7.81 -29.51
C SER A 452 7.27 8.32 -29.67
N GLN A 453 6.37 7.61 -30.36
CA GLN A 453 4.95 8.02 -30.42
C GLN A 453 4.26 7.86 -29.06
N TYR A 454 3.09 8.48 -28.90
CA TYR A 454 2.35 8.54 -27.62
C TYR A 454 1.81 7.20 -27.12
N ASN A 455 1.72 6.19 -27.98
CA ASN A 455 1.29 4.82 -27.65
C ASN A 455 2.45 3.82 -27.69
N GLN A 456 3.69 4.32 -27.82
CA GLN A 456 4.92 3.55 -27.88
C GLN A 456 5.80 3.91 -26.69
N LEU A 457 6.44 2.90 -26.13
CA LEU A 457 7.39 3.05 -25.04
C LEU A 457 8.78 2.65 -25.53
N TYR A 458 9.81 3.20 -24.91
CA TYR A 458 11.18 2.72 -25.08
C TYR A 458 11.87 2.62 -23.72
N ASP A 459 12.17 1.38 -23.33
CA ASP A 459 12.75 0.99 -22.04
C ASP A 459 12.01 1.63 -20.85
N PRO A 460 10.71 1.33 -20.64
CA PRO A 460 10.01 1.80 -19.45
C PRO A 460 10.66 1.19 -18.20
N ILE A 461 10.96 2.03 -17.20
CA ILE A 461 11.64 1.59 -15.98
C ILE A 461 10.77 1.85 -14.75
N GLY A 462 10.47 3.10 -14.42
CA GLY A 462 9.67 3.45 -13.25
C GLY A 462 8.20 3.55 -13.63
N LEU A 463 7.32 3.14 -12.71
CA LEU A 463 5.89 3.37 -12.85
C LEU A 463 5.26 3.80 -11.52
N SER A 464 4.27 4.69 -11.58
CA SER A 464 3.53 5.16 -10.41
C SER A 464 2.11 5.55 -10.80
N PHE A 465 1.21 5.54 -9.83
CA PHE A 465 -0.18 5.97 -10.03
C PHE A 465 -0.46 7.21 -9.19
N ASP A 466 -1.26 8.14 -9.74
CA ASP A 466 -1.87 9.17 -8.93
C ASP A 466 -3.15 8.67 -8.22
N ARG A 467 -3.71 9.50 -7.35
CA ARG A 467 -4.95 9.19 -6.61
C ARG A 467 -6.17 8.99 -7.52
N GLU A 468 -6.11 9.47 -8.74
CA GLU A 468 -7.18 9.33 -9.73
C GLU A 468 -7.05 8.04 -10.55
N GLY A 469 -5.95 7.30 -10.39
CA GLY A 469 -5.66 6.07 -11.11
C GLY A 469 -4.95 6.28 -12.44
N ASN A 470 -4.49 7.50 -12.75
CA ASN A 470 -3.69 7.72 -13.95
C ASN A 470 -2.29 7.14 -13.74
N LEU A 471 -1.77 6.51 -14.79
CA LEU A 471 -0.46 5.85 -14.80
C LEU A 471 0.61 6.82 -15.29
N TYR A 472 1.73 6.89 -14.58
CA TYR A 472 2.93 7.64 -14.95
C TYR A 472 4.06 6.65 -15.17
N VAL A 473 4.75 6.76 -16.31
CA VAL A 473 5.82 5.85 -16.71
C VAL A 473 7.04 6.66 -17.08
N SER A 474 8.19 6.37 -16.47
CA SER A 474 9.47 6.90 -16.93
C SER A 474 10.02 6.00 -18.02
N GLU A 475 10.37 6.62 -19.13
CA GLU A 475 10.99 5.96 -20.27
C GLU A 475 12.46 6.29 -20.26
N TYR A 476 13.26 5.31 -19.88
CA TYR A 476 14.71 5.46 -19.80
C TYR A 476 15.30 5.74 -21.17
N GLY A 477 14.80 5.05 -22.21
CA GLY A 477 15.29 5.14 -23.58
C GLY A 477 14.80 6.38 -24.34
N ASN A 478 13.59 6.87 -24.07
CA ASN A 478 13.04 8.09 -24.67
C ASN A 478 13.30 9.36 -23.83
N HIS A 479 13.98 9.24 -22.70
CA HIS A 479 14.35 10.36 -21.82
C HIS A 479 13.17 11.25 -21.40
N ARG A 480 12.05 10.62 -21.09
CA ARG A 480 10.79 11.32 -20.77
C ARG A 480 9.97 10.58 -19.72
N VAL A 481 8.95 11.26 -19.21
CA VAL A 481 7.87 10.65 -18.43
C VAL A 481 6.56 10.85 -19.17
N GLN A 482 5.84 9.75 -19.42
CA GLN A 482 4.50 9.77 -20.01
C GLN A 482 3.43 9.57 -18.93
N LYS A 483 2.31 10.28 -19.09
CA LYS A 483 1.08 10.08 -18.33
C LYS A 483 0.01 9.44 -19.23
N PHE A 484 -0.60 8.39 -18.74
CA PHE A 484 -1.74 7.71 -19.35
C PHE A 484 -2.96 7.88 -18.44
N ASN A 485 -4.01 8.49 -18.97
CA ASN A 485 -5.22 8.70 -18.19
C ASN A 485 -6.01 7.39 -18.07
N ILE A 486 -6.58 7.15 -16.89
CA ILE A 486 -7.52 6.04 -16.71
C ILE A 486 -8.77 6.28 -17.58
N ASP A 487 -9.22 5.25 -18.27
CA ASP A 487 -10.46 5.26 -19.03
C ASP A 487 -11.64 5.12 -18.07
N ARG A 488 -12.57 6.08 -18.12
CA ARG A 488 -13.73 6.16 -17.23
C ARG A 488 -15.05 5.84 -17.93
N ASN A 489 -14.99 5.38 -19.18
CA ASN A 489 -16.16 5.07 -20.02
C ASN A 489 -16.53 3.60 -20.05
#